data_AF-A0A1X2I095-F1
#
_entry.id   AF-A0A1X2I095-F1
#
_cell.length_a   1.000
_cell.length_b   1.000
_cell.length_c   1.000
_cell.angle_alpha   90.00
_cell.angle_beta   90.00
_cell.angle_gamma   90.00
#
_symmetry.space_group_name_H-M   'P 1'
#
loop_
_entity.id
_entity.type
_entity.pdbx_description
1 polymer ?
#
loop_
_entity_poly.entity_id
_entity_poly.type
_entity_poly.pdbx_seq_one_letter_code
_entity_poly.pdbx_strand_id
1 'polypeptide(L)'
;MILNSNASKNEDRFYSILPLSEYKNILLSENEVDQWNISTMVSVKVKLFEFMGIKDKLNLLFMSGSVCTYNIGTVLPTFATSTLSSAVHSDYVTLDSAKYPYNFDLANKSTIMLHYQPTSSNNNNNKGKYASHLYYLNIKPMEYSMKVDSRDWYSSTTPLKIALLKRLLIDDPNATIDVVYIPAYSVKNTNTYPDTISYHYDAIILLGNFRKNKWILDELGLPDDLPNTHDWAHCFSVADHPGFNIY
;
A
#
# COMPACT_ATOMS: atom_id res chain seq x y z
N MET A 1 -13.02 7.43 13.70
CA MET A 1 -13.05 7.28 12.22
C MET A 1 -14.16 8.19 11.67
N ILE A 2 -13.80 9.20 10.87
CA ILE A 2 -14.65 10.36 10.51
C ILE A 2 -15.12 10.25 9.05
N LEU A 3 -16.02 9.30 8.74
CA LEU A 3 -16.44 9.05 7.34
C LEU A 3 -17.95 8.97 7.09
N ASN A 4 -18.79 9.29 8.09
CA ASN A 4 -20.23 9.51 7.88
C ASN A 4 -20.58 11.00 7.76
N SER A 5 -19.68 11.79 7.18
CA SER A 5 -19.92 13.19 6.89
C SER A 5 -21.00 13.30 5.79
N ASN A 6 -22.17 13.82 6.14
CA ASN A 6 -23.26 14.13 5.20
C ASN A 6 -22.95 15.35 4.31
N ALA A 7 -21.69 15.77 4.21
CA ALA A 7 -21.32 16.90 3.39
C ALA A 7 -21.52 16.58 1.90
N SER A 8 -22.18 17.51 1.19
CA SER A 8 -22.61 17.33 -0.20
C SER A 8 -21.48 17.61 -1.20
N LYS A 9 -20.51 18.46 -0.84
CA LYS A 9 -19.34 18.78 -1.67
C LYS A 9 -18.11 17.95 -1.27
N ASN A 10 -17.28 17.61 -2.26
CA ASN A 10 -16.05 16.84 -2.02
C ASN A 10 -14.99 17.65 -1.24
N GLU A 11 -14.99 18.97 -1.36
CA GLU A 11 -14.17 19.90 -0.57
C GLU A 11 -14.51 19.81 0.92
N ASP A 12 -15.79 19.93 1.27
CA ASP A 12 -16.26 19.80 2.66
C ASP A 12 -15.89 18.43 3.26
N ARG A 13 -15.92 17.36 2.44
CA ARG A 13 -15.45 16.04 2.85
C ARG A 13 -13.95 16.02 3.14
N PHE A 14 -13.14 16.67 2.31
CA PHE A 14 -11.70 16.80 2.55
C PHE A 14 -11.41 17.44 3.91
N TYR A 15 -12.08 18.55 4.24
CA TYR A 15 -11.93 19.21 5.54
C TYR A 15 -12.39 18.35 6.71
N SER A 16 -13.44 17.53 6.52
CA SER A 16 -13.96 16.67 7.59
C SER A 16 -13.06 15.46 7.90
N ILE A 17 -12.25 14.99 6.95
CA ILE A 17 -11.43 13.78 7.09
C ILE A 17 -10.06 14.10 7.71
N LEU A 18 -9.53 15.29 7.48
CA LEU A 18 -8.19 15.66 7.91
C LEU A 18 -8.12 15.82 9.44
N PRO A 19 -7.13 15.21 10.14
CA PRO A 19 -6.86 15.52 11.54
C PRO A 19 -6.44 16.98 11.70
N LEU A 20 -7.41 17.85 12.00
CA LEU A 20 -7.22 19.30 12.03
C LEU A 20 -6.18 19.75 13.06
N SER A 21 -5.84 18.93 14.06
CA SER A 21 -4.80 19.26 15.05
C SER A 21 -3.38 19.14 14.50
N GLU A 22 -3.13 18.16 13.64
CA GLU A 22 -1.78 17.86 13.12
C GLU A 22 -1.49 18.62 11.82
N TYR A 23 -2.50 18.73 10.95
CA TYR A 23 -2.35 19.32 9.63
C TYR A 23 -2.91 20.74 9.52
N LYS A 24 -3.24 21.37 10.66
CA LYS A 24 -3.83 22.71 10.73
C LYS A 24 -3.05 23.75 9.93
N ASN A 25 -1.73 23.73 10.08
CA ASN A 25 -0.86 24.77 9.52
C ASN A 25 -0.82 24.71 7.99
N ILE A 26 -0.98 23.51 7.41
CA ILE A 26 -1.05 23.31 5.96
C ILE A 26 -2.35 23.91 5.41
N LEU A 27 -3.47 23.68 6.10
CA LEU A 27 -4.77 24.24 5.73
C LEU A 27 -4.86 25.76 5.89
N LEU A 28 -4.11 26.33 6.85
CA LEU A 28 -4.11 27.76 7.12
C LEU A 28 -3.13 28.55 6.25
N SER A 29 -2.08 27.91 5.72
CA SER A 29 -1.11 28.56 4.85
C SER A 29 -1.51 28.56 3.38
N GLU A 30 -2.33 27.58 2.95
CA GLU A 30 -2.83 27.46 1.57
C GLU A 30 -4.29 27.89 1.52
N ASN A 31 -4.52 29.18 1.22
CA ASN A 31 -5.84 29.81 1.26
C ASN A 31 -6.85 29.33 0.20
N GLU A 32 -6.59 28.32 -0.63
CA GLU A 32 -7.52 27.95 -1.70
C GLU A 32 -7.52 26.43 -1.94
N VAL A 33 -8.21 25.68 -1.07
CA VAL A 33 -8.62 24.29 -1.39
C VAL A 33 -9.38 24.25 -2.72
N ASP A 34 -10.08 25.33 -3.05
CA ASP A 34 -10.73 25.59 -4.34
C ASP A 34 -9.75 25.51 -5.54
N GLN A 35 -8.48 25.90 -5.38
CA GLN A 35 -7.46 25.78 -6.45
C GLN A 35 -7.00 24.36 -6.71
N TRP A 36 -7.20 23.44 -5.76
CA TRP A 36 -6.76 22.06 -5.90
C TRP A 36 -7.66 21.23 -6.82
N ASN A 37 -8.77 21.80 -7.32
CA ASN A 37 -9.72 21.17 -8.24
C ASN A 37 -10.23 19.81 -7.72
N ILE A 38 -10.58 19.75 -6.43
CA ILE A 38 -11.11 18.54 -5.77
C ILE A 38 -12.55 18.29 -6.22
N SER A 39 -12.70 17.71 -7.41
CA SER A 39 -13.99 17.42 -8.04
C SER A 39 -14.50 16.00 -7.80
N THR A 40 -13.62 15.09 -7.37
CA THR A 40 -13.94 13.66 -7.19
C THR A 40 -13.40 13.12 -5.85
N MET A 41 -13.94 11.98 -5.39
CA MET A 41 -13.36 11.28 -4.24
C MET A 41 -11.93 10.79 -4.51
N VAL A 42 -11.57 10.51 -5.76
CA VAL A 42 -10.18 10.15 -6.12
C VAL A 42 -9.26 11.34 -5.89
N SER A 43 -9.63 12.55 -6.33
CA SER A 43 -8.85 13.77 -6.06
C SER A 43 -8.76 14.09 -4.56
N VAL A 44 -9.83 13.86 -3.78
CA VAL A 44 -9.78 13.98 -2.30
C VAL A 44 -8.70 13.05 -1.74
N LYS A 45 -8.73 11.78 -2.12
CA LYS A 45 -7.81 10.75 -1.64
C LYS A 45 -6.36 11.04 -2.00
N VAL A 46 -6.10 11.42 -3.25
CA VAL A 46 -4.77 11.80 -3.76
C VAL A 46 -4.23 12.99 -2.95
N LYS A 47 -5.04 14.04 -2.77
CA LYS A 47 -4.63 15.23 -2.01
C LYS A 47 -4.37 14.94 -0.54
N LEU A 48 -5.24 14.16 0.12
CA LEU A 48 -4.99 13.74 1.50
C LEU A 48 -3.66 12.99 1.62
N PHE A 49 -3.39 12.08 0.68
CA PHE A 49 -2.13 11.35 0.66
C PHE A 49 -0.92 12.27 0.43
N GLU A 50 -1.02 13.32 -0.39
CA GLU A 50 0.08 14.27 -0.59
C GLU A 50 0.53 14.93 0.72
N PHE A 51 -0.42 15.37 1.55
CA PHE A 51 -0.13 16.10 2.79
C PHE A 51 0.37 15.23 3.95
N MET A 52 0.06 13.95 3.93
CA MET A 52 0.39 13.06 5.03
C MET A 52 1.89 12.88 5.27
N GLY A 53 2.25 12.75 6.55
CA GLY A 53 3.57 12.29 6.96
C GLY A 53 3.87 10.86 6.48
N ILE A 54 5.15 10.53 6.35
CA ILE A 54 5.62 9.20 5.91
C ILE A 54 5.08 8.10 6.83
N LYS A 55 5.07 8.35 8.15
CA LYS A 55 4.56 7.44 9.16
C LYS A 55 3.09 7.09 8.93
N ASP A 56 2.24 8.10 8.72
CA ASP A 56 0.82 7.90 8.52
C ASP A 56 0.53 7.19 7.19
N LYS A 57 1.31 7.48 6.14
CA LYS A 57 1.23 6.78 4.85
C LYS A 57 1.51 5.29 4.99
N LEU A 58 2.55 4.95 5.75
CA LEU A 58 2.90 3.56 6.05
C LEU A 58 1.81 2.89 6.90
N ASN A 59 1.36 3.53 7.99
CA ASN A 59 0.26 3.01 8.81
C ASN A 59 -0.96 2.68 7.94
N LEU A 60 -1.38 3.60 7.06
CA LEU A 60 -2.50 3.36 6.15
C LEU A 60 -2.26 2.15 5.23
N LEU A 61 -1.06 2.02 4.69
CA LEU A 61 -0.70 0.90 3.82
C LEU A 61 -0.80 -0.44 4.58
N PHE A 62 -0.21 -0.54 5.77
CA PHE A 62 -0.26 -1.75 6.61
C PHE A 62 -1.70 -2.08 7.03
N MET A 63 -2.47 -1.08 7.46
CA MET A 63 -3.90 -1.25 7.75
C MET A 63 -4.68 -1.77 6.54
N SER A 64 -4.35 -1.29 5.33
CA SER A 64 -5.00 -1.72 4.09
C SER A 64 -4.65 -3.15 3.67
N GLY A 65 -3.54 -3.71 4.18
CA GLY A 65 -3.11 -5.10 3.98
C GLY A 65 -3.57 -6.05 5.09
N SER A 66 -4.18 -5.52 6.15
CA SER A 66 -4.70 -6.31 7.27
C SER A 66 -5.86 -7.20 6.84
N VAL A 67 -5.89 -8.45 7.32
CA VAL A 67 -6.98 -9.43 7.13
C VAL A 67 -8.36 -8.91 7.50
N CYS A 68 -8.43 -7.92 8.38
CA CYS A 68 -9.68 -7.31 8.81
C CYS A 68 -10.25 -6.31 7.77
N THR A 69 -9.63 -6.15 6.60
CA THR A 69 -10.01 -5.18 5.57
C THR A 69 -10.78 -5.85 4.43
N TYR A 70 -11.95 -5.31 4.07
CA TYR A 70 -12.86 -5.94 3.10
C TYR A 70 -12.45 -5.79 1.61
N ASN A 71 -11.39 -5.04 1.30
CA ASN A 71 -11.00 -4.65 -0.06
C ASN A 71 -9.49 -4.69 -0.30
N ILE A 72 -8.79 -5.62 0.34
CA ILE A 72 -7.34 -5.77 0.21
C ILE A 72 -6.98 -6.00 -1.26
N GLY A 73 -6.08 -5.17 -1.79
CA GLY A 73 -5.58 -5.31 -3.17
C GLY A 73 -6.50 -4.84 -4.27
N THR A 74 -7.72 -4.39 -3.96
CA THR A 74 -8.71 -4.02 -4.99
C THR A 74 -8.79 -2.51 -5.22
N VAL A 75 -8.37 -1.74 -4.23
CA VAL A 75 -8.35 -0.28 -4.23
C VAL A 75 -7.05 0.21 -3.63
N LEU A 76 -6.57 1.36 -4.08
CA LEU A 76 -5.43 2.02 -3.46
C LEU A 76 -5.71 2.29 -1.98
N PRO A 77 -4.72 2.06 -1.09
CA PRO A 77 -4.78 2.46 0.32
C PRO A 77 -5.15 3.94 0.40
N THR A 78 -6.35 4.24 0.89
CA THR A 78 -6.84 5.62 0.93
C THR A 78 -7.74 5.85 2.13
N PHE A 79 -7.54 6.96 2.84
CA PHE A 79 -8.34 7.34 4.03
C PHE A 79 -9.82 7.61 3.70
N ALA A 80 -10.16 7.88 2.46
CA ALA A 80 -11.52 8.32 2.13
C ALA A 80 -12.51 7.18 1.86
N THR A 81 -12.10 5.90 2.00
CA THR A 81 -13.03 4.76 1.94
C THR A 81 -12.90 3.92 3.19
N SER A 82 -14.01 3.79 3.92
CA SER A 82 -14.17 2.98 5.12
C SER A 82 -14.13 1.48 4.81
N THR A 83 -12.98 0.99 4.36
CA THR A 83 -12.75 -0.46 4.18
C THR A 83 -12.03 -1.07 5.38
N LEU A 84 -11.49 -0.20 6.25
CA LEU A 84 -10.83 -0.59 7.49
C LEU A 84 -11.90 -0.92 8.53
N SER A 85 -11.89 -2.15 9.03
CA SER A 85 -12.71 -2.55 10.18
C SER A 85 -12.28 -1.78 11.42
N SER A 86 -13.21 -1.52 12.35
CA SER A 86 -12.87 -0.99 13.68
C SER A 86 -11.94 -1.90 14.48
N ALA A 87 -11.81 -3.16 14.06
CA ALA A 87 -10.90 -4.15 14.65
C ALA A 87 -9.45 -4.01 14.15
N VAL A 88 -9.17 -3.16 13.16
CA VAL A 88 -7.81 -2.96 12.65
C VAL A 88 -7.01 -2.16 13.69
N HIS A 89 -5.83 -2.68 14.06
CA HIS A 89 -4.90 -1.97 14.93
C HIS A 89 -4.43 -0.68 14.22
N SER A 90 -4.53 0.48 14.88
CA SER A 90 -4.15 1.77 14.26
C SER A 90 -2.64 2.04 14.29
N ASP A 91 -1.89 1.15 14.92
CA ASP A 91 -0.62 1.48 15.59
C ASP A 91 0.56 0.63 15.05
N TYR A 92 0.48 0.23 13.78
CA TYR A 92 1.49 -0.61 13.11
C TYR A 92 2.90 -0.01 13.13
N VAL A 93 3.06 1.31 13.20
CA VAL A 93 4.34 2.03 13.23
C VAL A 93 4.46 2.86 14.52
N THR A 94 3.88 2.44 15.64
CA THR A 94 3.98 3.20 16.92
C THR A 94 4.86 2.56 17.96
N LEU A 95 5.36 1.34 17.72
CA LEU A 95 6.29 0.69 18.64
C LEU A 95 7.57 1.53 18.82
N ASP A 96 8.16 1.37 20.01
CA ASP A 96 9.41 2.03 20.37
C ASP A 96 10.51 1.69 19.36
N SER A 97 10.86 2.67 18.53
CA SER A 97 11.86 2.54 17.46
C SER A 97 13.24 2.15 17.98
N ALA A 98 13.56 2.40 19.27
CA ALA A 98 14.81 1.97 19.87
C ALA A 98 14.86 0.45 20.06
N LYS A 99 13.71 -0.18 20.32
CA LYS A 99 13.57 -1.62 20.50
C LYS A 99 13.22 -2.35 19.20
N TYR A 100 12.44 -1.69 18.34
CA TYR A 100 11.94 -2.24 17.08
C TYR A 100 12.26 -1.26 15.95
N PRO A 101 13.47 -1.34 15.37
CA PRO A 101 13.83 -0.45 14.27
C PRO A 101 12.88 -0.67 13.10
N TYR A 102 12.35 0.42 12.54
CA TYR A 102 11.47 0.35 11.37
C TYR A 102 12.22 -0.20 10.15
N ASN A 103 11.52 -0.94 9.30
CA ASN A 103 12.02 -1.39 8.01
C ASN A 103 11.91 -0.29 6.92
N PHE A 104 11.76 0.97 7.32
CA PHE A 104 11.50 2.09 6.42
C PHE A 104 12.26 3.31 6.90
N ASP A 105 12.83 4.06 5.97
CA ASP A 105 13.52 5.30 6.27
C ASP A 105 12.48 6.43 6.42
N LEU A 106 12.13 6.75 7.67
CA LEU A 106 11.15 7.80 7.97
C LEU A 106 11.67 9.22 7.70
N ALA A 107 12.98 9.41 7.47
CA ALA A 107 13.55 10.70 7.09
C ALA A 107 13.52 10.90 5.56
N ASN A 108 13.45 9.82 4.79
CA ASN A 108 13.44 9.86 3.34
C ASN A 108 12.02 9.98 2.77
N LYS A 109 11.70 11.12 2.14
CA LYS A 109 10.40 11.36 1.50
C LYS A 109 10.08 10.39 0.36
N SER A 110 11.08 9.74 -0.24
CA SER A 110 10.90 8.74 -1.29
C SER A 110 10.57 7.33 -0.78
N THR A 111 10.53 7.13 0.53
CA THR A 111 10.17 5.84 1.16
C THR A 111 8.79 5.36 0.76
N ILE A 112 7.83 6.28 0.61
CA ILE A 112 6.50 6.00 0.10
C ILE A 112 5.97 7.20 -0.69
N MET A 113 5.77 7.00 -2.00
CA MET A 113 5.32 8.04 -2.92
C MET A 113 4.14 7.58 -3.75
N LEU A 114 3.14 8.44 -3.91
CA LEU A 114 2.06 8.23 -4.85
C LEU A 114 2.46 8.77 -6.21
N HIS A 115 2.39 7.92 -7.22
CA HIS A 115 2.69 8.27 -8.60
C HIS A 115 1.45 8.17 -9.48
N TYR A 116 1.49 8.93 -10.56
CA TYR A 116 0.48 8.94 -11.60
C TYR A 116 1.11 8.45 -12.91
N GLN A 117 0.54 7.39 -13.48
CA GLN A 117 0.95 6.86 -14.77
C GLN A 117 -0.09 7.24 -15.84
N PRO A 118 0.21 8.19 -16.73
CA PRO A 118 -0.64 8.45 -17.87
C PRO A 118 -0.62 7.24 -18.80
N THR A 119 -1.79 6.70 -19.12
CA THR A 119 -1.93 5.66 -20.14
C THR A 119 -1.62 6.30 -21.49
N SER A 120 -0.41 6.06 -22.01
CA SER A 120 -0.02 6.49 -23.35
C SER A 120 -0.85 5.71 -24.38
N SER A 121 -2.02 6.24 -24.72
CA SER A 121 -2.92 5.73 -25.75
C SER A 121 -2.32 5.98 -27.14
N ASN A 122 -1.25 5.26 -27.47
CA ASN A 122 -0.59 5.40 -28.78
C ASN A 122 -1.19 4.52 -29.89
N ASN A 123 -2.35 3.87 -29.65
CA ASN A 123 -3.05 3.09 -30.67
C ASN A 123 -4.28 3.84 -31.18
N ASN A 124 -4.08 4.60 -32.26
CA ASN A 124 -5.06 5.43 -32.97
C ASN A 124 -6.29 4.72 -33.55
N ASN A 125 -6.47 3.41 -33.37
CA ASN A 125 -7.43 2.65 -34.17
C ASN A 125 -8.59 1.97 -33.42
N ASN A 126 -8.73 2.13 -32.09
CA ASN A 126 -9.93 1.64 -31.41
C ASN A 126 -10.46 2.66 -30.39
N LYS A 127 -11.60 3.29 -30.74
CA LYS A 127 -12.40 4.21 -29.92
C LYS A 127 -13.09 3.48 -28.74
N GLY A 128 -12.33 2.76 -27.92
CA GLY A 128 -12.75 2.19 -26.64
C GLY A 128 -12.48 3.18 -25.51
N LYS A 129 -13.55 3.75 -24.97
CA LYS A 129 -13.65 5.09 -24.37
C LYS A 129 -13.23 5.23 -22.90
N TYR A 130 -12.16 4.58 -22.44
CA TYR A 130 -11.67 4.80 -21.07
C TYR A 130 -10.14 4.70 -21.00
N ALA A 131 -9.45 5.83 -21.22
CA ALA A 131 -8.06 5.98 -20.79
C ALA A 131 -8.04 5.97 -19.25
N SER A 132 -7.97 4.78 -18.66
CA SER A 132 -7.92 4.64 -17.20
C SER A 132 -6.59 5.21 -16.71
N HIS A 133 -6.73 6.25 -15.90
CA HIS A 133 -5.67 6.86 -15.14
C HIS A 133 -5.27 5.84 -14.08
N LEU A 134 -4.02 5.35 -14.11
CA LEU A 134 -3.53 4.43 -13.09
C LEU A 134 -2.65 5.18 -12.13
N TYR A 135 -3.00 5.09 -10.85
CA TYR A 135 -2.17 5.55 -9.76
C TYR A 135 -1.50 4.32 -9.15
N TYR A 136 -0.30 4.50 -8.60
CA TYR A 136 0.38 3.46 -7.84
C TYR A 136 1.17 4.08 -6.71
N LEU A 137 1.30 3.32 -5.62
CA LEU A 137 2.21 3.64 -4.52
C LEU A 137 3.56 3.00 -4.79
N ASN A 138 4.61 3.80 -4.90
CA ASN A 138 5.97 3.30 -4.86
C ASN A 138 6.42 3.24 -3.40
N ILE A 139 6.83 2.06 -2.92
CA ILE A 139 7.40 1.89 -1.58
C ILE A 139 8.83 1.37 -1.62
N LYS A 140 9.66 1.80 -0.68
CA LYS A 140 11.06 1.40 -0.55
C LYS A 140 11.36 0.91 0.87
N PRO A 141 11.07 -0.37 1.17
CA PRO A 141 11.52 -0.96 2.44
C PRO A 141 13.04 -1.13 2.44
N MET A 142 13.64 -1.25 3.62
CA MET A 142 15.08 -1.54 3.77
C MET A 142 15.40 -3.02 3.53
N GLU A 143 14.44 -3.91 3.81
CA GLU A 143 14.56 -5.34 3.60
C GLU A 143 13.19 -5.96 3.27
N TYR A 144 13.21 -7.12 2.65
CA TYR A 144 12.01 -7.88 2.33
C TYR A 144 12.38 -9.35 2.13
N SER A 145 11.39 -10.23 2.19
CA SER A 145 11.56 -11.63 1.82
C SER A 145 10.77 -11.90 0.54
N MET A 146 11.26 -12.78 -0.33
CA MET A 146 10.57 -13.12 -1.57
C MET A 146 10.54 -14.62 -1.84
N LYS A 147 9.50 -15.05 -2.56
CA LYS A 147 9.37 -16.39 -3.13
C LYS A 147 9.03 -16.27 -4.61
N VAL A 148 9.80 -16.96 -5.45
CA VAL A 148 9.65 -16.96 -6.92
C VAL A 148 8.83 -18.16 -7.36
N ASP A 149 8.02 -18.00 -8.42
CA ASP A 149 7.18 -19.04 -9.03
C ASP A 149 6.20 -19.70 -8.05
N SER A 150 5.44 -18.87 -7.33
CA SER A 150 4.45 -19.33 -6.36
C SER A 150 3.11 -19.66 -7.01
N ARG A 151 3.09 -20.56 -8.00
CA ARG A 151 1.82 -20.96 -8.66
C ARG A 151 0.79 -21.49 -7.69
N ASP A 152 1.22 -22.09 -6.59
CA ASP A 152 0.35 -22.56 -5.52
C ASP A 152 -0.45 -21.43 -4.88
N TRP A 153 0.12 -20.22 -4.79
CA TRP A 153 -0.55 -19.03 -4.27
C TRP A 153 -1.71 -18.58 -5.18
N TYR A 154 -1.64 -18.89 -6.47
CA TYR A 154 -2.71 -18.58 -7.42
C TYR A 154 -3.95 -19.42 -7.15
N SER A 155 -3.79 -20.64 -6.64
CA SER A 155 -4.91 -21.56 -6.38
C SER A 155 -5.84 -21.07 -5.26
N SER A 156 -5.29 -20.33 -4.28
CA SER A 156 -6.04 -19.69 -3.20
C SER A 156 -6.53 -18.28 -3.54
N THR A 157 -6.09 -17.73 -4.67
CA THR A 157 -6.38 -16.34 -5.06
C THR A 157 -7.83 -16.19 -5.55
N THR A 158 -8.53 -15.16 -5.07
CA THR A 158 -9.92 -14.92 -5.47
C THR A 158 -10.03 -14.49 -6.95
N PRO A 159 -11.16 -14.78 -7.64
CA PRO A 159 -11.35 -14.38 -9.05
C PRO A 159 -11.15 -12.88 -9.31
N LEU A 160 -11.42 -12.03 -8.30
CA LEU A 160 -11.22 -10.59 -8.38
C LEU A 160 -9.72 -10.22 -8.50
N LYS A 161 -8.86 -10.85 -7.70
CA LYS A 161 -7.40 -10.65 -7.76
C LYS A 161 -6.84 -11.14 -9.10
N ILE A 162 -7.33 -12.27 -9.62
CA ILE A 162 -6.98 -12.76 -10.97
C ILE A 162 -7.33 -11.71 -12.05
N ALA A 163 -8.52 -11.12 -11.99
CA ALA A 163 -8.92 -10.07 -12.92
C ALA A 163 -8.02 -8.83 -12.84
N LEU A 164 -7.57 -8.46 -11.63
CA LEU A 164 -6.64 -7.35 -11.42
C LEU A 164 -5.24 -7.65 -11.97
N LEU A 165 -4.70 -8.85 -11.71
CA LEU A 165 -3.43 -9.31 -12.28
C LEU A 165 -3.46 -9.28 -13.81
N LYS A 166 -4.56 -9.74 -14.43
CA LYS A 166 -4.78 -9.65 -15.88
C LYS A 166 -4.84 -8.20 -16.36
N ARG A 167 -5.58 -7.32 -15.67
CA ARG A 167 -5.68 -5.90 -16.01
C ARG A 167 -4.32 -5.20 -15.97
N LEU A 168 -3.47 -5.56 -15.02
CA LEU A 168 -2.11 -5.03 -14.89
C LEU A 168 -1.11 -5.66 -15.85
N LEU A 169 -1.55 -6.66 -16.63
CA LEU A 169 -0.73 -7.49 -17.51
C LEU A 169 0.38 -8.22 -16.74
N ILE A 170 0.09 -8.66 -15.52
CA ILE A 170 0.99 -9.49 -14.70
C ILE A 170 0.83 -10.96 -15.10
N ASP A 171 -0.41 -11.40 -15.36
CA ASP A 171 -0.81 -12.76 -15.75
C ASP A 171 -0.54 -13.07 -17.24
N ASP A 172 0.72 -12.97 -17.66
CA ASP A 172 1.17 -13.53 -18.94
C ASP A 172 1.36 -15.04 -18.76
N PRO A 173 0.90 -15.92 -19.68
CA PRO A 173 1.09 -17.37 -19.58
C PRO A 173 2.53 -17.82 -19.31
N ASN A 174 3.52 -16.99 -19.66
CA ASN A 174 4.94 -17.26 -19.44
C ASN A 174 5.55 -16.49 -18.26
N ALA A 175 4.79 -15.61 -17.59
CA ALA A 175 5.28 -14.85 -16.45
C ALA A 175 5.04 -15.64 -15.15
N THR A 176 6.08 -15.71 -14.32
CA THR A 176 5.92 -16.12 -12.93
C THR A 176 5.25 -15.01 -12.14
N ILE A 177 4.44 -15.42 -11.17
CA ILE A 177 3.97 -14.54 -10.12
C ILE A 177 4.92 -14.70 -8.95
N ASP A 178 5.45 -13.56 -8.52
CA ASP A 178 6.37 -13.46 -7.40
C ASP A 178 5.57 -12.98 -6.19
N VAL A 179 5.92 -13.52 -5.01
CA VAL A 179 5.37 -13.07 -3.72
C VAL A 179 6.46 -12.33 -2.98
N VAL A 180 6.13 -11.17 -2.45
CA VAL A 180 7.02 -10.37 -1.60
C VAL A 180 6.36 -10.13 -0.26
N TYR A 181 7.10 -10.42 0.81
CA TYR A 181 6.73 -10.17 2.19
C TYR A 181 7.56 -9.01 2.72
N ILE A 182 6.89 -7.96 3.20
CA ILE A 182 7.54 -6.75 3.70
C ILE A 182 7.11 -6.52 5.16
N PRO A 183 7.98 -6.77 6.14
CA PRO A 183 7.67 -6.48 7.54
C PRO A 183 7.73 -4.96 7.80
N ALA A 184 6.96 -4.46 8.76
CA ALA A 184 7.02 -3.07 9.23
C ALA A 184 8.32 -2.77 9.99
N TYR A 185 8.93 -3.80 10.59
CA TYR A 185 10.13 -3.72 11.43
C TYR A 185 11.27 -4.55 10.85
N SER A 186 12.51 -4.12 11.09
CA SER A 186 13.69 -4.85 10.63
C SER A 186 13.98 -6.06 11.51
N VAL A 187 14.31 -7.16 10.87
CA VAL A 187 14.70 -8.48 11.39
C VAL A 187 16.10 -8.45 12.02
N LYS A 188 16.92 -7.41 11.77
CA LYS A 188 18.34 -7.39 12.18
C LYS A 188 18.60 -7.48 13.69
N ASN A 189 17.59 -7.27 14.54
CA ASN A 189 17.73 -7.34 16.00
C ASN A 189 17.00 -8.53 16.66
N THR A 190 16.58 -9.55 15.88
CA THR A 190 15.69 -10.61 16.39
C THR A 190 16.32 -11.66 17.31
N ASN A 191 17.63 -11.64 17.54
CA ASN A 191 18.30 -12.62 18.41
C ASN A 191 17.83 -12.59 19.89
N THR A 192 16.98 -11.64 20.27
CA THR A 192 16.45 -11.46 21.64
C THR A 192 14.93 -11.39 21.72
N TYR A 193 14.18 -11.81 20.69
CA TYR A 193 12.73 -11.70 20.78
C TYR A 193 12.15 -12.75 21.75
N PRO A 194 11.40 -12.31 22.78
CA PRO A 194 10.64 -13.24 23.60
C PRO A 194 9.60 -13.93 22.72
N ASP A 195 9.47 -15.25 22.86
CA ASP A 195 8.61 -16.17 22.12
C ASP A 195 7.10 -15.82 22.05
N THR A 196 6.68 -14.62 22.50
CA THR A 196 5.30 -14.32 22.85
C THR A 196 4.64 -13.19 22.06
N ILE A 197 5.37 -12.45 21.22
CA ILE A 197 4.73 -11.38 20.41
C ILE A 197 4.58 -11.87 18.97
N SER A 198 3.32 -12.05 18.57
CA SER A 198 2.92 -12.46 17.22
C SER A 198 3.17 -11.33 16.22
N TYR A 199 4.42 -11.13 15.81
CA TYR A 199 4.83 -10.12 14.84
C TYR A 199 4.37 -10.42 13.40
N HIS A 200 3.74 -11.57 13.17
CA HIS A 200 3.25 -11.96 11.85
C HIS A 200 2.15 -11.04 11.32
N TYR A 201 1.54 -10.22 12.17
CA TYR A 201 0.49 -9.28 11.80
C TYR A 201 1.00 -7.93 11.28
N ASP A 202 2.28 -7.60 11.47
CA ASP A 202 2.84 -6.28 11.12
C ASP A 202 3.61 -6.32 9.80
N ALA A 203 3.02 -6.96 8.79
CA ALA A 203 3.61 -7.08 7.47
C ALA A 203 2.59 -6.81 6.36
N ILE A 204 3.08 -6.60 5.15
CA ILE A 204 2.25 -6.66 3.95
C ILE A 204 2.78 -7.75 3.02
N ILE A 205 1.86 -8.40 2.30
CA ILE A 205 2.18 -9.32 1.22
C ILE A 205 1.85 -8.62 -0.10
N LEU A 206 2.75 -8.74 -1.06
CA LEU A 206 2.56 -8.27 -2.42
C LEU A 206 2.59 -9.47 -3.37
N LEU A 207 1.64 -9.49 -4.30
CA LEU A 207 1.64 -10.40 -5.44
C LEU A 207 1.93 -9.62 -6.71
N GLY A 208 2.88 -10.09 -7.51
CA GLY A 208 3.25 -9.31 -8.68
C GLY A 208 4.32 -9.95 -9.54
N ASN A 209 5.11 -9.08 -10.17
CA ASN A 209 6.19 -9.50 -11.04
C ASN A 209 7.36 -8.51 -10.95
N PHE A 210 8.54 -9.01 -10.59
CA PHE A 210 9.75 -8.19 -10.47
C PHE A 210 10.14 -7.50 -11.77
N ARG A 211 10.06 -8.20 -12.91
CA ARG A 211 10.48 -7.66 -14.22
C ARG A 211 9.64 -6.46 -14.64
N LYS A 212 8.33 -6.49 -14.37
CA LYS A 212 7.40 -5.38 -14.68
C LYS A 212 7.34 -4.34 -13.56
N ASN A 213 7.84 -4.68 -12.36
CA ASN A 213 7.66 -3.93 -11.12
C ASN A 213 6.21 -3.48 -10.94
N LYS A 214 5.28 -4.43 -10.97
CA LYS A 214 3.86 -4.19 -10.71
C LYS A 214 3.38 -5.17 -9.66
N TRP A 215 2.74 -4.64 -8.64
CA TRP A 215 2.35 -5.37 -7.46
C TRP A 215 0.92 -5.02 -7.10
N ILE A 216 0.22 -6.00 -6.55
CA ILE A 216 -1.05 -5.79 -5.85
C ILE A 216 -0.85 -6.19 -4.40
N LEU A 217 -1.52 -5.47 -3.50
CA LEU A 217 -1.55 -5.82 -2.09
C LEU A 217 -2.36 -7.11 -1.93
N ASP A 218 -1.85 -8.06 -1.17
CA ASP A 218 -2.55 -9.30 -0.85
C ASP A 218 -2.88 -9.36 0.64
N GLU A 219 -3.90 -10.16 0.95
CA GLU A 219 -4.24 -10.44 2.33
C GLU A 219 -3.13 -11.31 2.92
N LEU A 220 -2.72 -10.99 4.15
CA LEU A 220 -2.02 -11.93 5.02
C LEU A 220 -2.98 -13.08 5.35
N GLY A 221 -3.35 -13.91 4.37
CA GLY A 221 -4.17 -15.07 4.64
C GLY A 221 -3.42 -15.91 5.64
N LEU A 222 -3.85 -15.92 6.91
CA LEU A 222 -3.15 -16.57 8.02
C LEU A 222 -2.87 -18.01 7.61
N PRO A 223 -1.63 -18.36 7.23
CA PRO A 223 -1.36 -19.73 6.90
C PRO A 223 -0.73 -20.34 8.13
N ASP A 224 -1.15 -21.55 8.46
CA ASP A 224 -0.28 -22.47 9.21
C ASP A 224 1.10 -22.63 8.51
N ASP A 225 1.23 -22.17 7.27
CA ASP A 225 2.44 -21.97 6.44
C ASP A 225 2.97 -20.51 6.43
N LEU A 226 2.96 -19.80 7.56
CA LEU A 226 3.93 -18.71 7.76
C LEU A 226 5.31 -19.19 7.31
N PRO A 227 6.16 -18.32 6.72
CA PRO A 227 7.38 -18.74 6.03
C PRO A 227 8.17 -19.71 6.90
N ASN A 228 8.03 -21.01 6.61
CA ASN A 228 9.05 -21.97 6.98
C ASN A 228 10.27 -21.44 6.24
N THR A 229 11.19 -20.87 7.01
CA THR A 229 12.16 -19.85 6.57
C THR A 229 13.09 -20.31 5.44
N HIS A 230 13.02 -21.58 5.09
CA HIS A 230 13.91 -22.25 4.15
C HIS A 230 13.56 -21.94 2.69
N ASP A 231 12.30 -21.61 2.38
CA ASP A 231 11.84 -21.39 0.99
C ASP A 231 11.85 -19.91 0.57
N TRP A 232 12.10 -18.99 1.50
CA TRP A 232 12.06 -17.55 1.24
C TRP A 232 13.47 -16.99 1.16
N ALA A 233 13.76 -16.28 0.07
CA ALA A 233 14.99 -15.53 -0.04
C ALA A 233 14.84 -14.19 0.68
N HIS A 234 15.59 -14.00 1.76
CA HIS A 234 15.69 -12.70 2.43
C HIS A 234 16.60 -11.76 1.63
N CYS A 235 16.15 -10.53 1.41
CA CYS A 235 16.81 -9.54 0.57
C CYS A 235 16.93 -8.21 1.33
N PHE A 236 18.09 -7.57 1.21
CA PHE A 236 18.28 -6.19 1.64
C PHE A 236 18.15 -5.27 0.42
N SER A 237 17.39 -4.20 0.57
CA SER A 237 17.27 -3.17 -0.46
C SER A 237 18.59 -2.43 -0.59
N VAL A 238 19.10 -2.37 -1.81
CA VAL A 238 20.20 -1.49 -2.19
C VAL A 238 19.69 -0.06 -2.34
N ALA A 239 20.57 0.95 -2.18
CA ALA A 239 20.19 2.36 -2.25
C ALA A 239 19.48 2.72 -3.57
N ASP A 240 19.83 2.06 -4.68
CA ASP A 240 19.26 2.26 -6.01
C ASP A 240 18.06 1.36 -6.32
N HIS A 241 17.50 0.66 -5.32
CA HIS A 241 16.34 -0.20 -5.55
C HIS A 241 15.15 0.65 -6.02
N PRO A 242 14.48 0.27 -7.13
CA PRO A 242 13.39 1.08 -7.71
C PRO A 242 12.14 1.14 -6.81
N GLY A 243 12.09 0.33 -5.75
CA GLY A 243 10.93 0.16 -4.91
C GLY A 243 9.88 -0.75 -5.55
N PHE A 244 8.76 -0.91 -4.88
CA PHE A 244 7.62 -1.71 -5.33
C PHE A 244 6.47 -0.80 -5.75
N ASN A 245 6.04 -0.86 -7.00
CA ASN A 245 4.87 -0.11 -7.48
C ASN A 245 3.59 -0.91 -7.23
N ILE A 246 2.85 -0.53 -6.20
CA ILE A 246 1.60 -1.15 -5.76
C ILE A 246 0.42 -0.43 -6.43
N TYR A 247 -0.33 -1.16 -7.25
CA TYR A 247 -1.46 -0.66 -8.05
C TYR A 247 -2.82 -1.01 -7.42
#